data_AF-A0A6B2XMA3-F1
#
_entry.id   AF-A0A6B2XMA3-F1
#
_cell.length_a   1.000
_cell.length_b   1.000
_cell.length_c   1.000
_cell.angle_alpha   90.00
_cell.angle_beta   90.00
_cell.angle_gamma   90.00
#
_symmetry.space_group_name_H-M   'P 1'
#
loop_
_entity.id
_entity.type
_entity.pdbx_description
1 polymer ?
#
loop_
_entity_poly.entity_id
_entity_poly.type
_entity_poly.pdbx_seq_one_letter_code
_entity_poly.pdbx_strand_id
1 'polypeptide(L)'
;MADSIDVRTAGVFSAYGQRMASTAVRTQSVGPLKRGLVSVSLAEGRLNQPYDNLFVLAALNDAATLIGSTLEIVLADVARVLPQTGLTAIQKFNQRQDRDKTLESMGLRTTGSGRTFLYE
;
A
#
# COMPACT_ATOMS: atom_id res chain seq x y z
N MET A 1 -7.31 3.27 -24.86
CA MET A 1 -5.95 2.71 -24.78
C MET A 1 -5.30 3.35 -23.58
N ALA A 2 -5.11 2.62 -22.49
CA ALA A 2 -4.35 3.17 -21.37
C ALA A 2 -2.89 3.23 -21.83
N ASP A 3 -2.32 4.43 -21.89
CA ASP A 3 -0.88 4.61 -22.04
C ASP A 3 -0.18 3.64 -21.10
N SER A 4 0.77 2.87 -21.64
CA SER A 4 1.55 1.93 -20.86
C SER A 4 2.24 2.70 -19.74
N ILE A 5 1.82 2.48 -18.49
CA ILE A 5 2.50 3.03 -17.31
C ILE A 5 3.97 2.61 -17.39
N ASP A 6 4.86 3.58 -17.54
CA ASP A 6 6.30 3.35 -17.55
C ASP A 6 6.82 3.11 -16.11
N VAL A 7 8.06 2.64 -16.01
CA VAL A 7 8.67 2.30 -14.71
C VAL A 7 8.79 3.50 -13.77
N ARG A 8 8.97 4.71 -14.32
CA ARG A 8 9.06 5.94 -13.54
C ARG A 8 7.71 6.28 -12.92
N THR A 9 6.65 6.17 -13.70
CA THR A 9 5.26 6.39 -13.27
C THR A 9 4.84 5.33 -12.24
N ALA A 10 5.24 4.07 -12.44
CA ALA A 10 5.03 3.02 -11.46
C ALA A 10 5.74 3.34 -10.13
N GLY A 11 6.98 3.82 -10.17
CA GLY A 11 7.71 4.27 -8.98
C GLY A 11 7.01 5.42 -8.25
N VAL A 12 6.45 6.39 -8.99
CA VAL A 12 5.62 7.47 -8.41
C VAL A 12 4.38 6.90 -7.73
N PHE A 13 3.70 5.94 -8.36
CA PHE A 13 2.53 5.29 -7.76
C PHE A 13 2.88 4.50 -6.50
N SER A 14 4.00 3.79 -6.47
CA SER A 14 4.46 3.08 -5.28
C SER A 14 4.75 4.07 -4.12
N ALA A 15 5.53 5.11 -4.38
CA ALA A 15 5.83 6.16 -3.40
C ALA A 15 4.56 6.91 -2.92
N TYR A 16 3.60 7.15 -3.82
CA TYR A 16 2.31 7.73 -3.45
C TYR A 16 1.52 6.83 -2.50
N GLY A 17 1.57 5.50 -2.71
CA GLY A 17 0.95 4.53 -1.80
C GLY A 17 1.48 4.63 -0.38
N GLN A 18 2.79 4.72 -0.20
CA GLN A 18 3.43 4.87 1.12
C GLN A 18 3.05 6.20 1.78
N ARG A 19 3.02 7.30 1.01
CA ARG A 19 2.54 8.60 1.50
C ARG A 19 1.08 8.55 1.96
N MET A 20 0.24 7.79 1.26
CA MET A 20 -1.16 7.59 1.65
C MET A 20 -1.31 6.76 2.93
N ALA A 21 -0.44 5.78 3.17
CA ALA A 21 -0.38 5.06 4.44
C ALA A 21 -0.10 6.03 5.60
N SER A 22 0.94 6.86 5.50
CA SER A 22 1.22 7.89 6.53
C SER A 22 0.07 8.89 6.68
N THR A 23 -0.56 9.28 5.57
CA THR A 23 -1.69 10.22 5.58
C THR A 23 -2.92 9.62 6.27
N ALA A 24 -3.20 8.32 6.07
CA ALA A 24 -4.29 7.62 6.74
C ALA A 24 -4.15 7.71 8.26
N VAL A 25 -2.97 7.40 8.80
CA VAL A 25 -2.69 7.48 10.24
C VAL A 25 -2.82 8.91 10.76
N ARG A 26 -2.22 9.88 10.06
CA ARG A 26 -2.30 11.32 10.43
C ARG A 26 -3.72 11.86 10.48
N THR A 27 -4.60 11.35 9.62
CA THR A 27 -5.96 11.87 9.43
C THR A 27 -7.03 10.98 10.04
N GLN A 28 -6.65 9.82 10.59
CA GLN A 28 -7.58 8.80 11.10
C GLN A 28 -8.67 8.46 10.08
N SER A 29 -8.26 8.24 8.81
CA SER A 29 -9.18 8.07 7.69
C SER A 29 -8.80 6.91 6.79
N VAL A 30 -9.80 6.14 6.37
CA VAL A 30 -9.67 5.04 5.40
C VAL A 30 -9.51 5.56 3.96
N GLY A 31 -9.96 6.79 3.67
CA GLY A 31 -9.93 7.38 2.33
C GLY A 31 -8.54 7.36 1.67
N PRO A 32 -7.47 7.79 2.37
CA PRO A 32 -6.09 7.64 1.90
C PRO A 32 -5.70 6.20 1.62
N LEU A 33 -6.04 5.22 2.48
CA LEU A 33 -5.70 3.80 2.24
C LEU A 33 -6.28 3.28 0.93
N LYS A 34 -7.53 3.63 0.61
CA LYS A 34 -8.16 3.28 -0.68
C LYS A 34 -7.34 3.79 -1.87
N ARG A 35 -6.91 5.05 -1.81
CA ARG A 35 -6.05 5.65 -2.84
C ARG A 35 -4.69 4.97 -2.91
N GLY A 36 -4.15 4.57 -1.76
CA GLY A 36 -2.90 3.82 -1.68
C GLY A 36 -2.98 2.46 -2.38
N LEU A 37 -4.05 1.68 -2.13
CA LEU A 37 -4.25 0.38 -2.79
C LEU A 37 -4.45 0.49 -4.29
N VAL A 38 -5.20 1.51 -4.75
CA VAL A 38 -5.32 1.78 -6.20
C VAL A 38 -3.95 2.05 -6.81
N SER A 39 -3.15 2.89 -6.15
CA SER A 39 -1.81 3.26 -6.62
C SER A 39 -0.86 2.06 -6.69
N VAL A 40 -0.78 1.25 -5.63
CA VAL A 40 0.03 0.02 -5.59
C VAL A 40 -0.40 -0.96 -6.68
N SER A 41 -1.71 -1.11 -6.88
CA SER A 41 -2.28 -1.99 -7.91
C SER A 41 -1.90 -1.55 -9.33
N LEU A 42 -1.82 -0.24 -9.58
CA LEU A 42 -1.37 0.31 -10.88
C LEU A 42 0.14 0.14 -11.10
N ALA A 43 0.94 0.24 -10.03
CA ALA A 43 2.39 0.03 -10.07
C ALA A 43 2.79 -1.43 -10.25
N GLU A 44 1.92 -2.37 -9.86
CA GLU A 44 2.21 -3.80 -9.87
C GLU A 44 2.65 -4.32 -11.25
N GLY A 45 3.74 -5.09 -11.26
CA GLY A 45 4.35 -5.67 -12.46
C GLY A 45 5.11 -4.67 -13.34
N ARG A 46 5.28 -3.42 -12.90
CA ARG A 46 5.92 -2.33 -13.67
C ARG A 46 7.08 -1.65 -12.95
N LEU A 47 7.44 -2.12 -11.76
CA LEU A 47 8.55 -1.60 -10.96
C LEU A 47 9.88 -2.26 -11.38
N ASN A 48 10.99 -1.54 -11.15
CA ASN A 48 12.34 -2.08 -11.37
C ASN A 48 12.61 -3.30 -10.47
N GLN A 49 12.17 -3.21 -9.22
CA GLN A 49 12.25 -4.30 -8.25
C GLN A 49 10.83 -4.74 -7.89
N PRO A 50 10.44 -6.00 -8.18
CA PRO A 50 9.10 -6.50 -7.85
C PRO A 50 8.74 -6.40 -6.37
N TYR A 51 9.75 -6.41 -5.49
CA TYR A 51 9.57 -6.32 -4.04
C TYR A 51 9.25 -4.90 -3.55
N ASP A 52 9.45 -3.86 -4.36
CA ASP A 52 9.21 -2.46 -3.97
C ASP A 52 7.76 -2.24 -3.51
N ASN A 53 6.81 -2.91 -4.14
CA ASN A 53 5.40 -2.85 -3.76
C ASN A 53 5.09 -3.54 -2.42
N LEU A 54 5.93 -4.48 -1.96
CA LEU A 54 5.70 -5.18 -0.69
C LEU A 54 5.96 -4.28 0.51
N PHE A 55 6.97 -3.40 0.45
CA PHE A 55 7.22 -2.39 1.47
C PHE A 55 5.99 -1.49 1.65
N VAL A 56 5.41 -1.05 0.53
CA VAL A 56 4.23 -0.18 0.53
C VAL A 56 2.99 -0.92 1.04
N LEU A 57 2.82 -2.21 0.72
CA LEU A 57 1.72 -3.02 1.23
C LEU A 57 1.84 -3.26 2.74
N ALA A 58 3.05 -3.46 3.27
CA ALA A 58 3.27 -3.54 4.71
C ALA A 58 2.89 -2.22 5.42
N ALA A 59 3.30 -1.07 4.85
CA ALA A 59 2.90 0.23 5.37
C ALA A 59 1.37 0.45 5.34
N LEU A 60 0.69 0.07 4.26
CA LEU A 60 -0.77 0.17 4.15
C LEU A 60 -1.49 -0.79 5.11
N ASN A 61 -0.96 -1.99 5.32
CA ASN A 61 -1.49 -2.96 6.27
C ASN A 61 -1.38 -2.45 7.71
N ASP A 62 -0.19 -1.98 8.10
CA ASP A 62 0.04 -1.38 9.42
C ASP A 62 -0.86 -0.15 9.63
N ALA A 63 -0.93 0.74 8.64
CA ALA A 63 -1.79 1.93 8.70
C ALA A 63 -3.27 1.57 8.85
N ALA A 64 -3.75 0.51 8.19
CA ALA A 64 -5.11 0.02 8.35
C ALA A 64 -5.37 -0.42 9.79
N THR A 65 -4.45 -1.19 10.39
CA THR A 65 -4.55 -1.62 11.79
C THR A 65 -4.55 -0.41 12.75
N LEU A 66 -3.65 0.56 12.55
CA LEU A 66 -3.53 1.74 13.42
C LEU A 66 -4.78 2.64 13.43
N ILE A 67 -5.59 2.63 12.36
CA ILE A 67 -6.84 3.39 12.30
C ILE A 67 -8.09 2.53 12.59
N GLY A 68 -7.90 1.31 13.11
CA GLY A 68 -9.01 0.41 13.49
C GLY A 68 -9.71 -0.28 12.31
N SER A 69 -8.99 -0.53 11.21
CA SER A 69 -9.47 -1.24 10.03
C SER A 69 -8.57 -2.45 9.71
N THR A 70 -8.81 -3.11 8.58
CA THR A 70 -7.96 -4.18 8.05
C THR A 70 -7.74 -3.98 6.56
N LEU A 71 -6.60 -4.48 6.05
CA LEU A 71 -6.30 -4.43 4.62
C LEU A 71 -7.41 -5.10 3.78
N GLU A 72 -8.00 -6.18 4.27
CA GLU A 72 -9.11 -6.88 3.63
C GLU A 72 -10.35 -6.00 3.46
N ILE A 73 -10.76 -5.28 4.50
CA ILE A 73 -11.92 -4.36 4.46
C ILE A 73 -11.66 -3.25 3.44
N VAL A 74 -10.47 -2.63 3.48
CA VAL A 74 -10.13 -1.56 2.53
C VAL A 74 -10.05 -2.08 1.11
N LEU A 75 -9.54 -3.29 0.90
CA LEU A 75 -9.44 -3.92 -0.42
C LEU A 75 -10.82 -4.20 -1.01
N ALA A 76 -11.76 -4.73 -0.20
CA ALA A 76 -13.11 -5.03 -0.64
C ALA A 76 -13.81 -3.79 -1.23
N ASP A 77 -13.56 -2.61 -0.66
CA ASP A 77 -14.14 -1.34 -1.11
C ASP A 77 -13.61 -0.88 -2.47
N VAL A 78 -12.39 -1.24 -2.85
CA VAL A 78 -11.76 -0.79 -4.10
C VAL A 78 -11.60 -1.89 -5.15
N ALA A 79 -11.84 -3.15 -4.80
CA ALA A 79 -11.54 -4.31 -5.64
C ALA A 79 -12.11 -4.20 -7.07
N ARG A 80 -13.31 -3.63 -7.22
CA ARG A 80 -13.99 -3.50 -8.52
C ARG A 80 -13.30 -2.57 -9.51
N VAL A 81 -12.43 -1.67 -9.04
CA VAL A 81 -11.72 -0.69 -9.89
C VAL A 81 -10.24 -1.01 -10.06
N LEU A 82 -9.76 -2.09 -9.44
CA LEU A 82 -8.36 -2.48 -9.51
C LEU A 82 -8.07 -3.32 -10.77
N PRO A 83 -6.94 -3.11 -11.45
CA PRO A 83 -6.41 -4.07 -12.40
C PRO A 83 -6.27 -5.46 -11.77
N GLN A 84 -6.61 -6.51 -12.54
CA GLN A 84 -6.61 -7.89 -12.02
C GLN A 84 -5.25 -8.31 -11.45
N THR A 85 -4.14 -7.93 -12.11
CA THR A 85 -2.79 -8.23 -11.65
C THR A 85 -2.52 -7.67 -10.25
N GLY A 86 -2.84 -6.39 -10.04
CA GLY A 86 -2.64 -5.72 -8.76
C GLY A 86 -3.59 -6.25 -7.69
N LEU A 87 -4.87 -6.51 -8.03
CA LEU A 87 -5.82 -7.15 -7.11
C LEU A 87 -5.27 -8.50 -6.60
N THR A 88 -4.82 -9.36 -7.51
CA THR A 88 -4.25 -10.67 -7.14
C THR A 88 -2.99 -10.53 -6.30
N ALA A 89 -2.12 -9.57 -6.59
CA ALA A 89 -0.92 -9.32 -5.79
C ALA A 89 -1.27 -8.90 -4.35
N ILE A 90 -2.24 -7.99 -4.17
CA ILE A 90 -2.68 -7.55 -2.84
C ILE A 90 -3.33 -8.70 -2.08
N GLN A 91 -4.16 -9.51 -2.73
CA GLN A 91 -4.77 -10.69 -2.12
C GLN A 91 -3.70 -11.69 -1.64
N LYS A 92 -2.68 -11.96 -2.47
CA LYS A 92 -1.55 -12.81 -2.09
C LYS A 92 -0.77 -12.25 -0.91
N PHE A 93 -0.58 -10.94 -0.84
CA PHE A 93 0.03 -10.30 0.32
C PHE A 93 -0.83 -10.49 1.58
N ASN A 94 -2.15 -10.27 1.49
CA ASN A 94 -3.06 -10.40 2.63
C ASN A 94 -3.09 -11.83 3.22
N GLN A 95 -2.87 -12.84 2.37
CA GLN A 95 -2.80 -14.26 2.75
C GLN A 95 -1.47 -14.67 3.41
N ARG A 96 -0.47 -13.80 3.47
CA ARG A 96 0.79 -14.09 4.18
C ARG A 96 0.58 -14.20 5.69
N GLN A 97 1.48 -14.90 6.36
CA GLN A 97 1.50 -14.95 7.82
C GLN A 97 1.68 -13.54 8.39
N ASP A 98 1.11 -13.26 9.56
CA ASP A 98 1.15 -11.90 10.12
C ASP A 98 2.58 -11.39 10.31
N ARG A 99 3.51 -12.26 10.73
CA ARG A 99 4.93 -11.94 10.83
C ARG A 99 5.57 -11.52 9.50
N ASP A 100 5.07 -11.98 8.36
CA ASP A 100 5.60 -11.68 7.02
C ASP A 100 4.96 -10.41 6.41
N LYS A 101 4.01 -9.79 7.12
CA LYS A 101 3.33 -8.55 6.73
C LYS A 101 3.78 -7.35 7.56
N THR A 102 4.63 -7.57 8.56
CA THR A 102 5.09 -6.50 9.45
C THR A 102 6.08 -5.57 8.76
N LEU A 103 6.25 -4.38 9.31
CA LEU A 103 7.22 -3.40 8.83
C LEU A 103 8.65 -3.94 8.97
N GLU A 104 8.96 -4.58 10.09
CA GLU A 104 10.30 -5.09 10.40
C GLU A 104 10.75 -6.17 9.40
N SER A 105 9.83 -7.05 8.99
CA SER A 105 10.10 -8.07 7.96
C SER A 105 10.38 -7.46 6.59
N MET A 106 10.01 -6.20 6.39
CA MET A 106 10.30 -5.41 5.21
C MET A 106 11.43 -4.39 5.46
N GLY A 107 12.12 -4.44 6.60
CA GLY A 107 13.17 -3.47 6.94
C GLY A 107 12.66 -2.03 7.08
N LEU A 108 11.36 -1.85 7.27
CA LEU A 108 10.71 -0.56 7.50
C LEU A 108 10.54 -0.31 8.99
N ARG A 109 10.38 0.97 9.32
CA ARG A 109 10.01 1.44 10.66
C ARG A 109 9.05 2.62 10.55
N THR A 110 8.43 2.96 11.69
CA THR A 110 7.68 4.21 11.82
C THR A 110 8.57 5.28 12.44
N THR A 111 8.37 6.54 12.04
CA THR A 111 8.99 7.70 12.67
C THR A 111 7.96 8.80 12.91
N GLY A 112 8.20 9.65 13.91
CA GLY A 112 7.27 10.70 14.30
C GLY A 112 5.96 10.18 14.92
N SER A 113 5.03 11.11 15.17
CA SER A 113 3.71 10.80 15.74
C SER A 113 2.66 11.85 15.35
N GLY A 114 1.38 11.49 15.48
CA GLY A 114 0.26 12.37 15.13
C GLY A 114 0.41 12.92 13.71
N ARG A 115 0.55 14.24 13.59
CA ARG A 115 0.70 14.93 12.29
C ARG A 115 2.04 14.68 11.58
N THR A 116 3.06 14.22 12.30
CA THR A 116 4.42 13.98 11.78
C THR A 116 4.70 12.52 11.44
N PHE A 117 3.74 11.61 11.69
CA PHE A 117 3.89 10.18 11.49
C PHE A 117 4.33 9.82 10.07
N LEU A 118 5.36 8.98 9.91
CA LEU A 118 5.97 8.57 8.65
C LEU A 118 6.33 7.08 8.66
N TYR A 119 6.36 6.46 7.49
CA TYR A 119 6.98 5.16 7.25
C TYR A 119 8.33 5.37 6.54
N GLU A 120 9.39 4.77 7.06
CA GLU A 120 10.77 4.86 6.55
C GLU A 120 11.40 3.48 6.37
#